data_AF-A0A1Y4QNN2-F1
#
_entry.id   AF-A0A1Y4QNN2-F1
#
_cell.length_a   1.000
_cell.length_b   1.000
_cell.length_c   1.000
_cell.angle_alpha   90.00
_cell.angle_beta   90.00
_cell.angle_gamma   90.00
#
_symmetry.space_group_name_H-M   'P 1'
#
loop_
_entity.id
_entity.type
_entity.pdbx_description
1 polymer ?
#
loop_
_entity_poly.entity_id
_entity_poly.type
_entity_poly.pdbx_seq_one_letter_code
_entity_poly.pdbx_strand_id
1 'polypeptide(L)'
;MKSTKKLPKIITVNMKKGGVGKTAVARLIADYLAKSAKTCLIDADESSNTTKRTNVDRSHNQQAELENIFQKKIVEPVTIQENLDLVLGTANLEQVNVDLASKFNNTIKFLAYLKKQPTFREYEYLVIDTRNDTNIITNNMLVAADLVLGVCDTCADSYDEWLNL
;
A
#
# COMPACT_ATOMS: atom_id res chain seq x y z
N MET A 1 21.94 11.94 -20.14
CA MET A 1 21.83 10.81 -19.20
C MET A 1 20.40 10.72 -18.69
N LYS A 2 19.64 9.67 -19.00
CA LYS A 2 18.40 9.40 -18.29
C LYS A 2 18.81 8.97 -16.88
N SER A 3 18.66 9.85 -15.89
CA SER A 3 18.76 9.48 -14.48
C SER A 3 17.79 8.33 -14.25
N THR A 4 18.28 7.09 -14.17
CA THR A 4 17.52 5.95 -13.70
C THR A 4 17.32 6.16 -12.21
N LYS A 5 16.35 6.99 -11.84
CA LYS A 5 15.97 7.16 -10.44
C LYS A 5 15.64 5.78 -9.89
N LYS A 6 16.31 5.44 -8.80
CA LYS A 6 16.10 4.20 -8.03
C LYS A 6 14.62 4.15 -7.62
N LEU A 7 14.03 2.96 -7.60
CA LEU A 7 12.70 2.78 -7.03
C LEU A 7 12.71 3.24 -5.56
N PRO A 8 11.59 3.81 -5.06
CA PRO A 8 11.46 4.16 -3.64
C PRO A 8 11.65 2.93 -2.76
N LYS A 9 12.02 3.16 -1.51
CA LYS A 9 12.06 2.11 -0.50
C LYS A 9 10.65 1.74 -0.05
N ILE A 10 10.32 0.46 -0.16
CA ILE A 10 8.96 -0.05 0.07
C ILE A 10 8.87 -0.75 1.41
N ILE A 11 8.06 -0.18 2.30
CA ILE A 11 7.79 -0.70 3.64
C ILE A 11 6.34 -1.20 3.66
N THR A 12 6.14 -2.50 3.74
CA THR A 12 4.81 -3.10 3.80
C THR A 12 4.49 -3.50 5.23
N VAL A 13 3.46 -2.88 5.81
CA VAL A 13 2.99 -3.15 7.17
C VAL A 13 1.91 -4.22 7.10
N ASN A 14 2.21 -5.43 7.59
CA ASN A 14 1.40 -6.62 7.36
C ASN A 14 1.16 -7.45 8.64
N MET A 15 -0.01 -8.07 8.75
CA MET A 15 -0.41 -8.97 9.83
C MET A 15 -1.74 -9.62 9.47
N LYS A 16 -1.88 -10.94 9.67
CA LYS A 16 -3.14 -11.66 9.39
C LYS A 16 -4.20 -11.38 10.47
N LYS A 17 -3.79 -11.08 11.71
CA LYS A 17 -4.70 -10.77 12.80
C LYS A 17 -5.20 -9.35 12.67
N GLY A 18 -6.51 -9.20 12.68
CA GLY A 18 -7.17 -7.91 12.73
C GLY A 18 -7.00 -7.21 14.08
N GLY A 19 -7.07 -5.88 14.06
CA GLY A 19 -7.12 -5.08 15.29
C GLY A 19 -5.77 -4.82 15.98
N VAL A 20 -4.65 -5.34 15.46
CA VAL A 20 -3.30 -5.16 16.04
C VAL A 20 -2.71 -3.75 15.92
N GLY A 21 -3.40 -2.83 15.24
CA GLY A 21 -2.94 -1.45 15.06
C GLY A 21 -2.15 -1.17 13.77
N LYS A 22 -2.10 -2.10 12.80
CA LYS A 22 -1.41 -1.91 11.49
C LYS A 22 -1.62 -0.54 10.85
N THR A 23 -2.88 -0.15 10.61
CA THR A 23 -3.23 1.12 9.97
C THR A 23 -2.65 2.32 10.72
N ALA A 24 -2.66 2.27 12.06
CA ALA A 24 -2.08 3.33 12.88
C ALA A 24 -0.55 3.35 12.74
N VAL A 25 0.11 2.19 12.79
CA VAL A 25 1.56 2.07 12.64
C VAL A 25 2.02 2.50 11.24
N ALA A 26 1.34 2.05 10.18
CA ALA A 26 1.61 2.46 8.80
C ALA A 26 1.50 3.98 8.65
N ARG A 27 0.45 4.59 9.19
CA ARG A 27 0.27 6.04 9.17
C ARG A 27 1.39 6.77 9.93
N LEU A 28 1.72 6.33 11.15
CA LEU A 28 2.77 6.93 11.97
C LEU A 28 4.15 6.88 11.28
N ILE A 29 4.48 5.75 10.63
CA ILE A 29 5.72 5.61 9.87
C ILE A 29 5.72 6.58 8.69
N ALA A 30 4.62 6.66 7.94
CA ALA A 30 4.51 7.56 6.80
C ALA A 30 4.63 9.05 7.22
N ASP A 31 3.93 9.46 8.29
CA ASP A 31 4.02 10.82 8.85
C ASP A 31 5.44 11.15 9.34
N TYR A 32 6.13 10.18 9.95
CA TYR A 32 7.51 10.38 10.41
C TYR A 32 8.48 10.55 9.24
N LEU A 33 8.40 9.69 8.22
CA LEU A 33 9.27 9.76 7.03
C LEU A 33 9.02 11.04 6.22
N ALA A 34 7.77 11.50 6.15
CA ALA A 34 7.40 12.74 5.46
C ALA A 34 8.07 14.00 6.03
N LYS A 35 8.57 13.96 7.28
CA LYS A 35 9.33 15.09 7.87
C LYS A 35 10.64 15.40 7.14
N SER A 36 11.20 14.43 6.41
CA SER A 36 12.51 14.59 5.75
C SER A 36 12.55 14.06 4.32
N ALA A 37 11.52 13.37 3.84
CA ALA A 37 11.55 12.69 2.55
C ALA A 37 10.16 12.60 1.92
N LYS A 38 10.07 12.75 0.59
CA LYS A 38 8.79 12.62 -0.12
C LYS A 38 8.27 11.18 -0.01
N THR A 39 7.12 11.01 0.63
CA THR A 39 6.57 9.72 1.05
C THR A 39 5.16 9.53 0.50
N CYS A 40 4.84 8.32 0.05
CA CYS A 40 3.48 7.95 -0.31
C CYS A 40 2.98 6.85 0.63
N LEU A 41 1.84 7.08 1.26
CA LEU A 41 1.08 6.03 1.93
C LEU A 41 0.16 5.35 0.90
N ILE A 42 0.03 4.03 0.98
CA ILE A 42 -0.84 3.24 0.09
C ILE A 42 -1.78 2.41 0.97
N ASP A 43 -3.08 2.61 0.80
CA ASP A 43 -4.13 1.85 1.49
C ASP A 43 -4.56 0.65 0.63
N ALA A 44 -4.05 -0.52 0.97
CA ALA A 44 -4.28 -1.80 0.27
C ALA A 44 -5.26 -2.71 1.03
N ASP A 45 -6.30 -2.13 1.63
CA ASP A 45 -7.43 -2.83 2.24
C ASP A 45 -8.74 -2.28 1.63
N GLU A 46 -9.63 -3.15 1.15
CA GLU A 46 -10.95 -2.75 0.64
C GLU A 46 -11.79 -2.00 1.67
N SER A 47 -11.58 -2.27 2.96
CA SER A 47 -12.22 -1.54 4.07
C SER A 47 -11.78 -0.07 4.09
N SER A 48 -10.64 0.23 3.47
CA SER A 48 -10.07 1.56 3.28
C SER A 48 -9.91 2.38 4.56
N ASN A 49 -9.51 1.74 5.65
CA ASN A 49 -9.46 2.38 6.96
C ASN A 49 -8.41 3.50 7.01
N THR A 50 -7.29 3.35 6.30
CA THR A 50 -6.29 4.42 6.17
C THR A 50 -6.91 5.64 5.49
N THR A 51 -7.59 5.42 4.37
CA THR A 51 -8.21 6.49 3.58
C THR A 51 -9.34 7.19 4.32
N LYS A 52 -10.24 6.44 4.97
CA LYS A 52 -11.38 7.00 5.72
C LYS A 52 -10.97 7.89 6.89
N ARG A 53 -9.74 7.75 7.37
CA ARG A 53 -9.16 8.57 8.45
C ARG A 53 -8.47 9.85 7.93
N THR A 54 -8.64 10.16 6.64
CA THR A 54 -8.17 11.41 6.04
C THR A 54 -9.35 12.29 5.62
N ASN A 55 -9.09 13.57 5.37
CA ASN A 55 -10.09 14.52 4.91
C ASN A 55 -10.23 14.55 3.36
N VAL A 56 -9.75 13.51 2.66
CA VAL A 56 -9.79 13.44 1.20
C VAL A 56 -11.21 13.17 0.72
N ASP A 57 -11.74 14.04 -0.14
CA ASP A 57 -12.98 13.80 -0.86
C ASP A 57 -12.75 12.82 -2.02
N ARG A 58 -13.22 11.59 -1.86
CA ARG A 58 -13.08 10.52 -2.85
C ARG A 58 -13.74 10.83 -4.19
N SER A 59 -14.86 11.58 -4.18
CA SER A 59 -15.62 11.85 -5.41
C SER A 59 -14.81 12.63 -6.44
N HIS A 60 -13.89 13.47 -5.97
CA HIS A 60 -12.99 14.26 -6.80
C HIS A 60 -11.62 13.60 -7.05
N ASN A 61 -11.34 12.45 -6.44
CA ASN A 61 -10.00 11.83 -6.41
C ASN A 61 -9.99 10.36 -6.84
N GLN A 62 -10.91 9.93 -7.71
CA GLN A 62 -10.99 8.55 -8.21
C GLN A 62 -9.70 8.06 -8.91
N GLN A 63 -8.90 8.97 -9.47
CA GLN A 63 -7.61 8.63 -10.08
C GLN A 63 -6.57 8.16 -9.06
N ALA A 64 -6.76 8.46 -7.78
CA ALA A 64 -5.88 8.04 -6.70
C ALA A 64 -6.19 6.64 -6.17
N GLU A 65 -7.26 5.98 -6.64
CA GLU A 65 -7.65 4.67 -6.15
C GLU A 65 -6.66 3.57 -6.56
N LEU A 66 -6.33 2.69 -5.61
CA LEU A 66 -5.36 1.61 -5.79
C LEU A 66 -5.73 0.66 -6.93
N GLU A 67 -7.03 0.46 -7.20
CA GLU A 67 -7.49 -0.41 -8.28
C GLU A 67 -6.93 -0.02 -9.66
N ASN A 68 -6.67 1.27 -9.87
CA ASN A 68 -6.20 1.80 -11.15
C ASN A 68 -4.85 1.18 -11.54
N ILE A 69 -4.01 0.87 -10.56
CA ILE A 69 -2.74 0.17 -10.76
C ILE A 69 -2.97 -1.19 -11.42
N PHE A 70 -3.94 -1.96 -10.94
CA PHE A 70 -4.23 -3.31 -11.43
C PHE A 70 -5.00 -3.30 -12.75
N GLN A 71 -5.74 -2.23 -13.02
CA GLN A 71 -6.40 -1.95 -14.31
C GLN A 71 -5.45 -1.35 -15.36
N LYS A 72 -4.14 -1.20 -15.04
CA LYS A 72 -3.11 -0.60 -15.91
C LYS A 72 -3.38 0.88 -16.27
N LYS A 73 -4.14 1.59 -15.45
CA LYS A 73 -4.34 3.04 -15.54
C LYS A 73 -3.24 3.78 -14.78
N ILE A 74 -3.01 5.03 -15.12
CA ILE A 74 -2.12 5.90 -14.32
C ILE A 74 -2.86 6.20 -13.02
N VAL A 75 -2.18 6.03 -11.89
CA VAL A 75 -2.68 6.42 -10.56
C VAL A 75 -2.04 7.77 -10.22
N GLU A 76 -2.83 8.66 -9.62
CA GLU A 76 -2.40 9.99 -9.19
C GLU A 76 -2.63 10.11 -7.68
N PRO A 77 -1.59 9.90 -6.83
CA PRO A 77 -1.71 10.04 -5.39
C PRO A 77 -2.19 11.43 -4.96
N VAL A 78 -3.01 11.52 -3.91
CA VAL A 78 -3.51 12.79 -3.37
C VAL A 78 -2.63 13.26 -2.24
N THR A 79 -2.22 14.52 -2.27
CA THR A 79 -1.52 15.13 -1.13
C THR A 79 -2.43 15.29 0.07
N ILE A 80 -2.06 14.67 1.19
CA ILE A 80 -2.80 14.75 2.46
C ILE A 80 -2.08 15.59 3.52
N GLN A 81 -0.77 15.81 3.34
CA GLN A 81 0.07 16.67 4.16
C GLN A 81 1.36 17.01 3.37
N GLU A 82 2.12 18.01 3.80
CA GLU A 82 3.46 18.28 3.26
C GLU A 82 4.30 17.00 3.19
N ASN A 83 4.87 16.75 2.01
CA ASN A 83 5.67 15.56 1.67
C ASN A 83 4.98 14.20 1.86
N LEU A 84 3.66 14.17 2.07
CA LEU A 84 2.89 12.95 2.25
C LEU A 84 1.69 12.90 1.30
N ASP A 85 1.78 12.01 0.34
CA ASP A 85 0.68 11.67 -0.55
C ASP A 85 0.03 10.34 -0.17
N LEU A 86 -1.18 10.11 -0.67
CA LEU A 86 -1.98 8.91 -0.41
C LEU A 86 -2.54 8.32 -1.71
N VAL A 87 -2.30 7.03 -1.91
CA VAL A 87 -3.10 6.19 -2.81
C VAL A 87 -4.27 5.62 -2.02
N LEU A 88 -5.48 5.86 -2.51
CA LEU A 88 -6.72 5.58 -1.80
C LEU A 88 -7.09 4.09 -1.91
N GLY A 89 -7.52 3.53 -0.78
CA GLY A 89 -8.16 2.23 -0.73
C GLY A 89 -9.57 2.32 -1.31
N THR A 90 -10.04 1.22 -1.91
CA THR A 90 -11.36 1.17 -2.56
C THR A 90 -12.00 -0.20 -2.36
N ALA A 91 -13.33 -0.23 -2.23
CA ALA A 91 -14.09 -1.47 -2.05
C ALA A 91 -13.93 -2.42 -3.27
N ASN A 92 -13.66 -1.85 -4.44
CA ASN A 92 -13.47 -2.60 -5.67
C ASN A 92 -12.24 -3.52 -5.66
N LEU A 93 -11.33 -3.41 -4.67
CA LEU A 93 -10.21 -4.34 -4.53
C LEU A 93 -10.68 -5.80 -4.36
N GLU A 94 -11.90 -6.03 -3.85
CA GLU A 94 -12.51 -7.37 -3.85
C GLU A 94 -12.69 -7.90 -5.29
N GLN A 95 -13.27 -7.09 -6.19
CA GLN A 95 -13.44 -7.47 -7.59
C GLN A 95 -12.09 -7.59 -8.31
N VAL A 96 -11.12 -6.72 -7.99
CA VAL A 96 -9.76 -6.81 -8.55
C VAL A 96 -9.11 -8.15 -8.16
N ASN A 97 -9.27 -8.62 -6.91
CA ASN A 97 -8.77 -9.94 -6.51
C ASN A 97 -9.37 -11.06 -7.36
N VAL A 98 -10.69 -11.04 -7.61
CA VAL A 98 -11.38 -12.02 -8.47
C VAL A 98 -10.81 -11.98 -9.89
N ASP A 99 -10.66 -10.80 -10.47
CA ASP A 99 -10.16 -10.62 -11.83
C ASP A 99 -8.71 -11.10 -11.98
N LEU A 100 -7.90 -10.92 -10.94
CA LEU A 100 -6.49 -11.34 -10.91
C LEU A 100 -6.32 -12.85 -10.73
N ALA A 101 -7.29 -13.57 -10.15
CA ALA A 101 -7.16 -15.01 -9.88
C ALA A 101 -6.85 -15.83 -11.14
N SER A 102 -7.42 -15.44 -12.29
CA SER A 102 -7.20 -16.10 -13.58
C SER A 102 -5.97 -15.61 -14.36
N LYS A 103 -5.25 -14.60 -13.87
CA LYS A 103 -4.14 -13.98 -14.60
C LYS A 103 -2.82 -14.66 -14.30
N PHE A 104 -2.01 -14.89 -15.33
CA PHE A 104 -0.60 -15.25 -15.14
C PHE A 104 0.14 -14.18 -14.35
N ASN A 105 1.05 -14.61 -13.47
CA ASN A 105 1.91 -13.72 -12.69
C ASN A 105 1.07 -12.67 -11.94
N ASN A 106 -0.02 -13.12 -11.30
CA ASN A 106 -1.00 -12.28 -10.62
C ASN A 106 -0.47 -11.65 -9.33
N THR A 107 0.63 -12.15 -8.76
CA THR A 107 1.28 -11.62 -7.55
C THR A 107 2.38 -10.57 -7.82
N ILE A 108 2.73 -10.29 -9.08
CA ILE A 108 3.80 -9.33 -9.42
C ILE A 108 3.30 -8.10 -10.18
N LYS A 109 1.98 -7.88 -10.24
CA LYS A 109 1.36 -6.77 -10.97
C LYS A 109 1.78 -5.42 -10.42
N PHE A 110 1.78 -5.25 -9.10
CA PHE A 110 2.20 -4.00 -8.46
C PHE A 110 3.68 -3.70 -8.74
N LEU A 111 4.57 -4.68 -8.55
CA LEU A 111 5.99 -4.53 -8.89
C LEU A 111 6.21 -4.20 -10.38
N ALA A 112 5.46 -4.83 -11.28
CA ALA A 112 5.51 -4.53 -12.71
C ALA A 112 5.02 -3.10 -13.02
N TYR A 113 4.02 -2.61 -12.29
CA TYR A 113 3.55 -1.23 -12.40
C TYR A 113 4.65 -0.23 -12.00
N LEU A 114 5.25 -0.41 -10.81
CA LEU A 114 6.32 0.44 -10.28
C LEU A 114 7.49 0.58 -11.26
N LYS A 115 7.87 -0.53 -11.94
CA LYS A 115 8.96 -0.51 -12.93
C LYS A 115 8.62 0.23 -14.21
N LYS A 116 7.35 0.23 -14.62
CA LYS A 116 6.90 0.77 -15.92
C LYS A 116 6.46 2.23 -15.81
N GLN A 117 5.69 2.56 -14.78
CA GLN A 117 5.05 3.86 -14.65
C GLN A 117 5.94 4.86 -13.90
N PRO A 118 5.89 6.15 -14.26
CA PRO A 118 6.69 7.17 -13.59
C PRO A 118 6.09 7.65 -12.27
N THR A 119 4.83 7.30 -11.96
CA THR A 119 4.06 7.81 -10.82
C THR A 119 4.87 7.88 -9.53
N PHE A 120 5.59 6.81 -9.19
CA PHE A 120 6.27 6.72 -7.91
C PHE A 120 7.75 7.14 -7.94
N ARG A 121 8.26 7.70 -9.06
CA ARG A 121 9.70 7.98 -9.22
C ARG A 121 10.21 9.14 -8.39
N GLU A 122 9.34 10.02 -7.90
CA GLU A 122 9.74 11.15 -7.08
C GLU A 122 9.73 10.87 -5.58
N TYR A 123 9.14 9.76 -5.16
CA TYR A 123 9.12 9.35 -3.77
C TYR A 123 10.43 8.68 -3.38
N GLU A 124 10.80 8.88 -2.12
CA GLU A 124 11.89 8.15 -1.48
C GLU A 124 11.35 6.92 -0.75
N TYR A 125 10.13 7.00 -0.22
CA TYR A 125 9.47 5.93 0.52
C TYR A 125 8.04 5.67 0.04
N LEU A 126 7.68 4.38 -0.05
CA LEU A 126 6.29 3.92 -0.10
C LEU A 126 6.01 3.15 1.19
N VAL A 127 4.97 3.55 1.92
CA VAL A 127 4.48 2.81 3.09
C VAL A 127 3.13 2.20 2.71
N ILE A 128 2.98 0.90 2.92
CA ILE A 128 1.79 0.16 2.48
C ILE A 128 1.06 -0.42 3.70
N ASP A 129 -0.20 -0.05 3.90
CA ASP A 129 -1.11 -0.66 4.88
C ASP A 129 -1.91 -1.76 4.15
N THR A 130 -1.69 -3.02 4.51
CA THR A 130 -2.38 -4.16 3.86
C THR A 130 -3.67 -4.54 4.56
N ARG A 131 -4.47 -5.39 3.92
CA ARG A 131 -5.54 -6.11 4.62
C ARG A 131 -4.99 -7.21 5.53
N ASN A 132 -5.80 -7.62 6.50
CA ASN A 132 -5.50 -8.76 7.38
C ASN A 132 -5.82 -10.10 6.67
N ASP A 133 -5.13 -10.40 5.57
CA ASP A 133 -5.32 -11.62 4.78
C ASP A 133 -4.03 -12.06 4.05
N THR A 134 -4.15 -13.05 3.15
CA THR A 134 -3.09 -13.47 2.22
C THR A 134 -3.58 -13.50 0.78
N ASN A 135 -4.50 -12.58 0.43
CA ASN A 135 -5.09 -12.52 -0.90
C ASN A 135 -4.10 -11.99 -1.94
N ILE A 136 -4.49 -12.03 -3.22
CA ILE A 136 -3.60 -11.67 -4.34
C ILE A 136 -3.11 -10.22 -4.21
N ILE A 137 -3.97 -9.28 -3.81
CA ILE A 137 -3.57 -7.88 -3.56
C ILE A 137 -2.49 -7.80 -2.47
N THR A 138 -2.71 -8.44 -1.32
CA THR A 138 -1.73 -8.48 -0.22
C THR A 138 -0.40 -9.10 -0.68
N ASN A 139 -0.45 -10.19 -1.43
CA ASN A 139 0.75 -10.82 -2.00
C ASN A 139 1.49 -9.89 -2.98
N ASN A 140 0.78 -9.06 -3.75
CA ASN A 140 1.42 -8.06 -4.60
C ASN A 140 2.21 -7.02 -3.77
N MET A 141 1.68 -6.62 -2.62
CA MET A 141 2.34 -5.67 -1.73
C MET A 141 3.57 -6.30 -1.06
N LEU A 142 3.46 -7.57 -0.64
CA LEU A 142 4.56 -8.32 -0.04
C LEU A 142 5.69 -8.59 -1.03
N VAL A 143 5.39 -9.02 -2.25
CA VAL A 143 6.41 -9.30 -3.28
C VAL A 143 7.16 -8.04 -3.71
N ALA A 144 6.56 -6.86 -3.60
CA ALA A 144 7.22 -5.60 -3.91
C ALA A 144 8.04 -5.01 -2.74
N ALA A 145 7.88 -5.51 -1.52
CA ALA A 145 8.45 -4.90 -0.32
C ALA A 145 9.99 -5.02 -0.26
N ASP A 146 10.67 -3.94 0.13
CA ASP A 146 12.06 -4.01 0.62
C ASP A 146 12.11 -4.46 2.09
N LEU A 147 11.09 -4.08 2.86
CA LEU A 147 10.93 -4.38 4.28
C LEU A 147 9.48 -4.75 4.56
N VAL A 148 9.25 -5.88 5.24
CA VAL A 148 7.95 -6.24 5.80
C VAL A 148 7.98 -5.99 7.30
N LEU A 149 7.04 -5.19 7.80
CA LEU A 149 6.89 -4.90 9.22
C LEU A 149 5.65 -5.62 9.76
N GLY A 150 5.89 -6.67 10.54
CA GLY A 150 4.86 -7.38 11.30
C GLY A 150 4.46 -6.61 12.56
N VAL A 151 3.18 -6.26 12.71
CA VAL A 151 2.66 -5.56 13.90
C VAL A 151 1.98 -6.57 14.82
N CYS A 152 2.42 -6.62 16.07
CA CYS A 152 1.94 -7.57 17.07
C CYS A 152 1.42 -6.80 18.29
N ASP A 153 0.22 -7.13 18.76
CA ASP A 153 -0.24 -6.72 20.08
C ASP A 153 0.35 -7.64 21.16
N THR A 154 0.04 -7.41 22.44
CA THR A 154 0.60 -8.21 23.54
C THR A 154 -0.06 -9.59 23.73
N CYS A 155 -1.01 -9.98 22.88
CA CYS A 155 -1.73 -11.25 23.01
C CYS A 155 -0.94 -12.40 22.37
N ALA A 156 -1.03 -13.59 22.97
CA ALA A 156 -0.36 -14.80 22.49
C ALA A 156 -0.72 -15.13 21.03
N ASP A 157 -2.00 -15.04 20.65
CA ASP A 157 -2.44 -15.30 19.29
C ASP A 157 -1.80 -14.36 18.25
N SER A 158 -1.52 -13.10 18.63
CA SER A 158 -0.79 -12.17 17.76
C SER A 158 0.66 -12.59 17.59
N TYR A 159 1.30 -13.07 18.66
CA TYR A 159 2.67 -13.54 18.59
C TYR A 159 2.79 -14.79 17.69
N ASP A 160 1.87 -15.73 17.82
CA ASP A 160 1.85 -16.94 17.00
C ASP A 160 1.65 -16.62 15.52
N GLU A 161 0.74 -15.69 15.18
CA GLU A 161 0.58 -15.28 13.79
C GLU A 161 1.78 -14.53 13.23
N TRP A 162 2.45 -13.71 14.07
CA TRP A 162 3.67 -13.01 13.68
C TRP A 162 4.80 -13.98 13.33
N LEU A 163 4.91 -15.12 14.03
CA LEU A 163 5.85 -16.18 13.69
C LEU A 163 5.53 -16.89 12.36
N ASN A 164 4.29 -16.78 11.87
CA ASN A 164 3.80 -17.42 10.65
C ASN A 164 3.65 -16.43 9.46
N LEU A 165 4.38 -15.32 9.53
CA LEU A 165 4.36 -14.19 8.59
C LEU A 165 5.51 -14.32 7.59
#